data_AF-A0A1F6QUP3-F1
#
_entry.id   AF-A0A1F6QUP3-F1
#
_cell.length_a   1.000
_cell.length_b   1.000
_cell.length_c   1.000
_cell.angle_alpha   90.00
_cell.angle_beta   90.00
_cell.angle_gamma   90.00
#
_symmetry.space_group_name_H-M   'P 1'
#
loop_
_entity.id
_entity.type
_entity.pdbx_description
1 polymer ?
#
loop_
_entity_poly.entity_id
_entity_poly.type
_entity_poly.pdbx_seq_one_letter_code
_entity_poly.pdbx_strand_id
1 'polypeptide(L)'
;MILDLNKFVDKYSVKFTGKNKIKIYIKKGKGRKPKEIILNRFIEVGELFVEVIGLYYGDGLKSLKGSGNRQVYFSNTCTELHNMWIKFLGDFGIRKDNLFVQVVKGFNITSNDCDIITRWSEKLDMKSCRFRKIKITQKRTKPYGYALVIFQSIIFRNIFNNVFNYIVSIIDSNENFIKWFLKGLFAAEGHVEIKDNNSIQYISLTSSERKRRIFIGNLFKLIGIKYYTNIQAIVITGYLNFELFEKFNLSELHPDKKRAFETSMKVMKLSNRNFPALSKKKIIKILKIMPMTRFELSTILNLDKDAVFKNLKDLETKNIIVKSGKIGLRQIWKLNKIPSDEFILAKDDYREKCRINFAKNLRF
;
A
#
# COMPACT_ATOMS: atom_id res chain seq x y z
N MET A 1 10.55 -7.51 -16.59
CA MET A 1 9.77 -8.57 -17.28
C MET A 1 9.03 -7.92 -18.44
N ILE A 2 8.89 -8.58 -19.61
CA ILE A 2 8.13 -8.04 -20.75
C ILE A 2 6.88 -8.89 -20.98
N LEU A 3 5.71 -8.25 -21.09
CA LEU A 3 4.46 -8.88 -21.49
C LEU A 3 4.25 -8.74 -22.99
N ASP A 4 3.89 -9.82 -23.67
CA ASP A 4 3.34 -9.78 -25.02
C ASP A 4 1.81 -9.74 -24.93
N LEU A 5 1.19 -8.59 -25.24
CA LEU A 5 -0.25 -8.40 -25.19
C LEU A 5 -1.02 -9.35 -26.11
N ASN A 6 -0.35 -9.93 -27.13
CA ASN A 6 -0.97 -10.94 -27.97
C ASN A 6 -1.39 -12.21 -27.19
N LYS A 7 -0.82 -12.45 -26.01
CA LYS A 7 -1.22 -13.55 -25.12
C LYS A 7 -2.46 -13.25 -24.26
N PHE A 8 -3.02 -12.04 -24.36
CA PHE A 8 -4.12 -11.57 -23.51
C PHE A 8 -5.39 -11.19 -24.30
N VAL A 9 -5.43 -11.53 -25.59
CA VAL A 9 -6.43 -11.07 -26.58
C VAL A 9 -7.30 -12.20 -27.14
N ASP A 10 -7.40 -13.35 -26.47
CA ASP A 10 -7.96 -14.63 -26.96
C ASP A 10 -9.33 -14.56 -27.65
N LYS A 11 -10.15 -13.54 -27.36
CA LYS A 11 -11.50 -13.36 -27.92
C LYS A 11 -11.58 -12.40 -29.10
N TYR A 12 -10.45 -11.83 -29.51
CA TYR A 12 -10.39 -10.76 -30.48
C TYR A 12 -9.57 -11.13 -31.69
N SER A 13 -9.87 -10.49 -32.81
CA SER A 13 -9.01 -10.54 -33.97
C SER A 13 -7.89 -9.53 -33.83
N VAL A 14 -6.68 -9.97 -34.15
CA VAL A 14 -5.46 -9.19 -34.05
C VAL A 14 -4.88 -9.02 -35.44
N LYS A 15 -4.52 -7.79 -35.80
CA LYS A 15 -3.71 -7.47 -36.98
C LYS A 15 -2.47 -6.72 -36.51
N PHE A 16 -1.28 -7.20 -36.87
CA PHE A 16 -0.04 -6.50 -36.57
C PHE A 16 0.07 -5.23 -37.43
N THR A 17 0.32 -4.10 -36.79
CA THR A 17 0.53 -2.81 -37.46
C THR A 17 1.96 -2.35 -37.19
N GLY A 18 2.92 -3.10 -37.74
CA GLY A 18 4.35 -2.98 -37.44
C GLY A 18 4.84 -3.95 -36.35
N LYS A 19 6.15 -3.90 -36.04
CA LYS A 19 6.80 -4.85 -35.10
C LYS A 19 6.27 -4.74 -33.67
N ASN A 20 5.94 -3.52 -33.23
CA ASN A 20 5.65 -3.22 -31.82
C ASN A 20 4.20 -2.81 -31.54
N LYS A 21 3.30 -2.86 -32.52
CA LYS A 21 1.89 -2.48 -32.34
C LYS A 21 0.93 -3.54 -32.85
N ILE A 22 -0.17 -3.69 -32.14
CA ILE A 22 -1.27 -4.59 -32.48
C ILE A 22 -2.57 -3.81 -32.60
N LYS A 23 -3.29 -4.02 -33.70
CA LYS A 23 -4.65 -3.54 -33.92
C LYS A 23 -5.63 -4.64 -33.56
N ILE A 24 -6.56 -4.34 -32.67
CA ILE A 24 -7.47 -5.31 -32.06
C ILE A 24 -8.92 -4.92 -32.35
N TYR A 25 -9.70 -5.87 -32.87
CA TYR A 25 -11.06 -5.65 -33.34
C TYR A 25 -11.92 -6.93 -33.28
N ILE A 26 -13.23 -6.77 -33.46
CA ILE A 26 -14.19 -7.89 -33.53
C ILE A 26 -14.57 -8.12 -35.00
N LYS A 27 -14.22 -9.29 -35.57
CA LYS A 27 -14.50 -9.64 -36.98
C LYS A 27 -16.01 -9.76 -37.26
N LYS A 28 -16.73 -10.57 -36.48
CA LYS A 28 -18.15 -10.93 -36.71
C LYS A 28 -18.98 -10.72 -35.44
N GLY A 29 -20.23 -10.30 -35.60
CA GLY A 29 -21.20 -10.09 -34.52
C GLY A 29 -22.42 -9.30 -34.99
N LYS A 30 -23.60 -9.55 -34.38
CA LYS A 30 -24.82 -8.77 -34.62
C LYS A 30 -24.75 -7.44 -33.84
N GLY A 31 -25.16 -6.34 -34.47
CA GLY A 31 -25.23 -5.00 -33.85
C GLY A 31 -23.99 -4.11 -34.05
N ARG A 32 -23.98 -2.95 -33.37
CA ARG A 32 -22.91 -1.94 -33.48
C ARG A 32 -21.61 -2.48 -32.87
N LYS A 33 -20.60 -2.72 -33.72
CA LYS A 33 -19.28 -3.21 -33.30
C LYS A 33 -18.59 -2.17 -32.40
N PRO A 34 -17.86 -2.61 -31.35
CA PRO A 34 -16.99 -1.72 -30.59
C PRO A 34 -15.93 -1.09 -31.50
N LYS A 35 -15.52 0.14 -31.17
CA LYS A 35 -14.41 0.80 -31.85
C LYS A 35 -13.15 -0.04 -31.68
N GLU A 36 -12.44 -0.25 -32.78
CA GLU A 36 -11.12 -0.86 -32.77
C GLU A 36 -10.12 -0.05 -31.94
N ILE A 37 -9.11 -0.73 -31.41
CA ILE A 37 -8.03 -0.09 -30.65
C ILE A 37 -6.67 -0.53 -31.19
N ILE A 38 -5.70 0.37 -31.10
CA ILE A 38 -4.30 0.09 -31.43
C ILE A 38 -3.52 0.21 -30.12
N LEU A 39 -2.81 -0.85 -29.75
CA LEU A 39 -2.02 -0.92 -28.53
C LEU A 39 -0.56 -1.25 -28.86
N ASN A 40 0.34 -0.90 -27.95
CA ASN A 40 1.69 -1.45 -27.96
C ASN A 40 1.65 -2.94 -27.68
N ARG A 41 2.40 -3.74 -28.44
CA ARG A 41 2.44 -5.21 -28.29
C ARG A 41 3.18 -5.62 -27.03
N PHE A 42 4.34 -5.02 -26.82
CA PHE A 42 5.23 -5.35 -25.72
C PHE A 42 5.11 -4.29 -24.64
N ILE A 43 4.85 -4.73 -23.41
CA ILE A 43 4.72 -3.87 -22.24
C ILE A 43 5.75 -4.28 -21.21
N GLU A 44 6.58 -3.34 -20.78
CA GLU A 44 7.52 -3.56 -19.70
C GLU A 44 6.80 -3.54 -18.34
N VAL A 45 7.03 -4.57 -17.54
CA VAL A 45 6.56 -4.64 -16.15
C VAL A 45 7.72 -4.27 -15.25
N GLY A 46 7.78 -2.97 -14.94
CA GLY A 46 8.65 -2.36 -13.95
C GLY A 46 7.87 -1.80 -12.75
N GLU A 47 8.50 -0.94 -11.96
CA GLU A 47 7.94 -0.35 -10.73
C GLU A 47 6.59 0.34 -10.97
N LEU A 48 6.54 1.33 -11.87
CA LEU A 48 5.31 2.07 -12.18
C LEU A 48 4.15 1.15 -12.55
N PHE A 49 4.42 0.11 -13.33
CA PHE A 49 3.39 -0.83 -13.77
C PHE A 49 2.76 -1.52 -12.56
N VAL A 50 3.59 -2.07 -11.67
CA VAL A 50 3.11 -2.84 -10.50
C VAL A 50 2.47 -1.91 -9.45
N GLU A 51 2.99 -0.70 -9.26
CA GLU A 51 2.38 0.33 -8.42
C GLU A 51 0.98 0.69 -8.92
N VAL A 52 0.80 0.88 -10.23
CA VAL A 52 -0.51 1.20 -10.81
C VAL A 52 -1.49 0.03 -10.71
N ILE A 53 -1.01 -1.20 -10.80
CA ILE A 53 -1.83 -2.38 -10.50
C ILE A 53 -2.28 -2.38 -9.03
N GLY A 54 -1.41 -1.98 -8.09
CA GLY A 54 -1.77 -1.76 -6.68
C GLY A 54 -2.82 -0.67 -6.48
N LEU A 55 -2.64 0.49 -7.13
CA LEU A 55 -3.61 1.60 -7.14
C LEU A 55 -4.97 1.14 -7.65
N TYR A 56 -4.98 0.42 -8.78
CA TYR A 56 -6.19 -0.10 -9.40
C TYR A 56 -6.85 -1.20 -8.56
N TYR A 57 -6.07 -2.01 -7.84
CA TYR A 57 -6.60 -2.99 -6.89
C TYR A 57 -7.36 -2.31 -5.73
N GLY A 58 -6.94 -1.08 -5.38
CA GLY A 58 -7.58 -0.15 -4.45
C GLY A 58 -8.82 0.52 -5.00
N ASP A 59 -8.59 1.59 -5.76
CA ASP A 59 -9.61 2.54 -6.23
C ASP A 59 -10.15 2.23 -7.63
N GLY A 60 -9.73 1.13 -8.22
CA GLY A 60 -10.21 0.69 -9.53
C GLY A 60 -11.61 0.11 -9.48
N LEU A 61 -12.28 0.16 -10.62
CA LEU A 61 -13.63 -0.37 -10.76
C LEU A 61 -13.65 -1.91 -10.66
N LYS A 62 -14.24 -2.43 -9.59
CA LYS A 62 -14.65 -3.85 -9.49
C LYS A 62 -16.03 -4.04 -10.13
N SER A 63 -16.09 -4.08 -11.46
CA SER A 63 -17.34 -4.40 -12.15
C SER A 63 -17.55 -5.92 -12.19
N LEU A 64 -18.74 -6.39 -11.85
CA LEU A 64 -19.14 -7.78 -12.08
C LEU A 64 -18.95 -8.16 -13.56
N LYS A 65 -18.53 -9.40 -13.80
CA LYS A 65 -18.44 -9.99 -15.14
C LYS A 65 -19.83 -9.94 -15.77
N GLY A 66 -19.95 -9.31 -16.94
CA GLY A 66 -21.23 -9.18 -17.65
C GLY A 66 -22.02 -7.89 -17.37
N SER A 67 -21.55 -6.99 -16.52
CA SER A 67 -22.24 -5.72 -16.18
C SER A 67 -22.38 -4.72 -17.35
N GLY A 68 -21.95 -5.07 -18.56
CA GLY A 68 -21.92 -4.17 -19.72
C GLY A 68 -20.93 -3.01 -19.58
N ASN A 69 -20.17 -2.93 -18.48
CA ASN A 69 -19.24 -1.85 -18.25
C ASN A 69 -18.04 -1.95 -19.20
N ARG A 70 -17.84 -0.88 -19.99
CA ARG A 70 -16.82 -0.79 -21.04
C ARG A 70 -15.62 0.05 -20.64
N GLN A 71 -15.49 0.39 -19.36
CA GLN A 71 -14.58 1.43 -18.89
C GLN A 71 -13.49 0.83 -18.01
N VAL A 72 -12.27 1.31 -18.20
CA VAL A 72 -11.22 1.22 -17.19
C VAL A 72 -11.01 2.65 -16.69
N TYR A 73 -11.04 2.83 -15.37
CA TYR A 73 -10.79 4.12 -14.77
C TYR A 73 -10.08 3.99 -13.44
N PHE A 74 -9.40 5.07 -13.06
CA PHE A 74 -8.87 5.27 -11.73
C PHE A 74 -9.51 6.52 -11.14
N SER A 75 -9.88 6.44 -9.85
CA SER A 75 -10.65 7.45 -9.14
C SER A 75 -9.88 7.91 -7.92
N ASN A 76 -9.51 9.19 -7.85
CA ASN A 76 -8.79 9.70 -6.68
C ASN A 76 -8.89 11.23 -6.57
N THR A 77 -8.53 11.77 -5.40
CA THR A 77 -8.40 13.22 -5.16
C THR A 77 -7.00 13.75 -5.48
N CYS A 78 -5.98 12.88 -5.49
CA CYS A 78 -4.59 13.22 -5.73
C CYS A 78 -4.25 13.19 -7.23
N THR A 79 -3.71 14.29 -7.75
CA THR A 79 -3.41 14.48 -9.17
C THR A 79 -2.15 13.76 -9.62
N GLU A 80 -1.21 13.56 -8.72
CA GLU A 80 0.02 12.81 -8.92
C GLU A 80 -0.30 11.34 -9.25
N LEU A 81 -1.25 10.73 -8.53
CA LEU A 81 -1.73 9.37 -8.82
C LEU A 81 -2.48 9.29 -10.15
N HIS A 82 -3.23 10.33 -10.53
CA HIS A 82 -3.84 10.41 -11.87
C HIS A 82 -2.80 10.48 -12.97
N ASN A 83 -1.72 11.25 -12.77
CA ASN A 83 -0.64 11.33 -13.73
C ASN A 83 0.11 10.00 -13.89
N MET A 84 0.30 9.25 -12.80
CA MET A 84 0.80 7.87 -12.87
C MET A 84 -0.13 6.97 -13.69
N TRP A 85 -1.44 7.04 -13.46
CA TRP A 85 -2.44 6.30 -14.22
C TRP A 85 -2.43 6.65 -15.71
N ILE A 86 -2.34 7.95 -16.05
CA ILE A 86 -2.26 8.41 -17.44
C ILE A 86 -0.98 7.90 -18.11
N LYS A 87 0.17 8.00 -17.44
CA LYS A 87 1.45 7.50 -17.94
C LYS A 87 1.38 6.00 -18.21
N PHE A 88 0.84 5.23 -17.25
CA PHE A 88 0.62 3.80 -17.39
C PHE A 88 -0.25 3.45 -18.61
N LEU A 89 -1.35 4.17 -18.84
CA LEU A 89 -2.16 3.97 -20.05
C LEU A 89 -1.38 4.32 -21.33
N GLY A 90 -0.48 5.31 -21.26
CA GLY A 90 0.48 5.65 -22.31
C GLY A 90 1.40 4.49 -22.69
N ASP A 91 1.82 3.66 -21.72
CA ASP A 91 2.64 2.47 -21.97
C ASP A 91 1.89 1.44 -22.84
N PHE A 92 0.56 1.37 -22.73
CA PHE A 92 -0.29 0.59 -23.64
C PHE A 92 -0.49 1.24 -25.02
N GLY A 93 0.03 2.43 -25.25
CA GLY A 93 -0.17 3.23 -26.47
C GLY A 93 -1.46 4.05 -26.46
N ILE A 94 -2.13 4.18 -25.30
CA ILE A 94 -3.34 4.99 -25.17
C ILE A 94 -2.93 6.44 -24.95
N ARG A 95 -3.20 7.27 -25.96
CA ARG A 95 -2.96 8.71 -25.89
C ARG A 95 -3.94 9.42 -24.95
N LYS A 96 -3.47 10.50 -24.33
CA LYS A 96 -4.23 11.34 -23.38
C LYS A 96 -5.51 11.93 -23.99
N ASP A 97 -5.51 12.26 -25.28
CA ASP A 97 -6.66 12.75 -26.04
C ASP A 97 -7.79 11.72 -26.19
N ASN A 98 -7.52 10.43 -25.95
CA ASN A 98 -8.52 9.38 -25.92
C ASN A 98 -9.16 9.18 -24.53
N LEU A 99 -8.65 9.86 -23.50
CA LEU A 99 -9.15 9.76 -22.13
C LEU A 99 -10.27 10.77 -21.88
N PHE A 100 -11.21 10.43 -21.01
CA PHE A 100 -12.25 11.32 -20.53
C PHE A 100 -12.10 11.51 -19.03
N VAL A 101 -12.54 12.66 -18.51
CA VAL A 101 -12.58 12.90 -17.07
C VAL A 101 -14.01 13.03 -16.62
N GLN A 102 -14.35 12.36 -15.52
CA GLN A 102 -15.61 12.55 -14.82
C GLN A 102 -15.29 13.06 -13.42
N VAL A 103 -15.75 14.25 -13.07
CA VAL A 103 -15.63 14.76 -11.70
C VAL A 103 -16.88 14.39 -10.91
N VAL A 104 -16.69 14.00 -9.66
CA VAL A 104 -17.76 13.76 -8.69
C VAL A 104 -17.55 14.70 -7.50
N LYS A 105 -18.51 15.59 -7.25
CA LYS A 105 -18.49 16.54 -6.13
C LYS A 105 -19.54 16.16 -5.08
N GLY A 106 -19.18 16.31 -3.81
CA GLY A 106 -20.11 16.15 -2.69
C GLY A 106 -21.10 17.30 -2.59
N PHE A 107 -22.24 17.04 -1.94
CA PHE A 107 -23.27 18.05 -1.68
C PHE A 107 -22.77 19.27 -0.89
N ASN A 108 -21.66 19.13 -0.17
CA ASN A 108 -21.04 20.19 0.63
C ASN A 108 -20.24 21.21 -0.21
N ILE A 109 -20.17 21.05 -1.53
CA ILE A 109 -19.36 21.92 -2.41
C ILE A 109 -20.27 22.89 -3.15
N THR A 110 -20.08 24.17 -2.88
CA THR A 110 -20.84 25.28 -3.48
C THR A 110 -20.22 25.84 -4.76
N SER A 111 -18.95 25.51 -5.06
CA SER A 111 -18.28 25.94 -6.28
C SER A 111 -19.05 25.54 -7.54
N ASN A 112 -19.11 26.45 -8.51
CA ASN A 112 -19.76 26.21 -9.79
C ASN A 112 -18.99 25.12 -10.59
N ASP A 113 -19.66 24.49 -11.55
CA ASP A 113 -19.07 23.38 -12.30
C ASP A 113 -17.93 23.81 -13.22
N CYS A 114 -17.96 25.05 -13.74
CA CYS A 114 -16.91 25.60 -14.61
C CYS A 114 -15.58 25.73 -13.86
N ASP A 115 -15.58 26.30 -12.66
CA ASP A 115 -14.39 26.47 -11.82
C ASP A 115 -13.75 25.13 -11.46
N ILE A 116 -14.60 24.14 -11.15
CA ILE A 116 -14.15 22.77 -10.86
C ILE A 116 -13.48 22.15 -12.09
N ILE A 117 -14.11 22.28 -13.27
CA ILE A 117 -13.55 21.75 -14.52
C ILE A 117 -12.24 22.45 -14.88
N THR A 118 -12.17 23.78 -14.82
CA THR A 118 -10.96 24.56 -15.10
C THR A 118 -9.80 24.10 -14.23
N ARG A 119 -10.03 24.00 -12.91
CA ARG A 119 -9.01 23.54 -11.97
C ARG A 119 -8.51 22.13 -12.28
N TRP A 120 -9.41 21.17 -12.53
CA TRP A 120 -8.98 19.81 -12.87
C TRP A 120 -8.33 19.72 -14.26
N SER A 121 -8.78 20.53 -15.22
CA SER A 121 -8.23 20.66 -16.56
C SER A 121 -6.77 21.11 -16.51
N GLU A 122 -6.48 22.16 -15.73
CA GLU A 122 -5.12 22.66 -15.49
C GLU A 122 -4.25 21.60 -14.80
N LYS A 123 -4.72 21.03 -13.68
CA LYS A 123 -3.91 20.07 -12.90
C LYS A 123 -3.60 18.77 -13.63
N LEU A 124 -4.52 18.30 -14.48
CA LEU A 124 -4.34 17.08 -15.27
C LEU A 124 -3.77 17.38 -16.65
N ASP A 125 -3.60 18.65 -17.03
CA ASP A 125 -3.23 19.08 -18.38
C ASP A 125 -4.14 18.42 -19.45
N MET A 126 -5.46 18.49 -19.25
CA MET A 126 -6.47 17.88 -20.12
C MET A 126 -7.45 18.93 -20.59
N LYS A 127 -7.69 19.00 -21.90
CA LYS A 127 -8.67 19.93 -22.49
C LYS A 127 -10.04 19.81 -21.82
N SER A 128 -10.67 20.93 -21.49
CA SER A 128 -12.01 20.98 -20.86
C SER A 128 -13.08 20.20 -21.64
N CYS A 129 -12.98 20.12 -22.98
CA CYS A 129 -13.90 19.32 -23.81
C CYS A 129 -13.85 17.80 -23.56
N ARG A 130 -12.85 17.31 -22.81
CA ARG A 130 -12.72 15.91 -22.38
C ARG A 130 -13.41 15.63 -21.04
N PHE A 131 -13.90 16.66 -20.36
CA PHE A 131 -14.64 16.54 -19.10
C PHE A 131 -16.11 16.27 -19.38
N ARG A 132 -16.68 15.29 -18.69
CA ARG A 132 -18.12 15.03 -18.68
C ARG A 132 -18.82 15.92 -17.67
N LYS A 133 -20.15 16.03 -17.80
CA LYS A 133 -21.02 16.69 -16.81
C LYS A 133 -20.69 16.20 -15.40
N ILE A 134 -20.44 17.12 -14.47
CA ILE A 134 -20.11 16.80 -13.08
C ILE A 134 -21.26 16.01 -12.44
N LYS A 135 -20.90 14.98 -11.66
CA LYS A 135 -21.87 14.22 -10.86
C LYS A 135 -21.86 14.72 -9.44
N ILE A 136 -23.04 14.80 -8.84
CA ILE A 136 -23.21 15.14 -7.42
C ILE A 136 -23.42 13.84 -6.63
N THR A 137 -22.73 13.70 -5.51
CA THR A 137 -22.94 12.60 -4.56
C THR A 137 -23.49 13.13 -3.24
N GLN A 138 -24.32 12.33 -2.57
CA GLN A 138 -24.83 12.61 -1.23
C GLN A 138 -23.74 12.51 -0.14
N LYS A 139 -22.54 12.02 -0.48
CA LYS A 139 -21.42 11.96 0.45
C LYS A 139 -20.67 13.29 0.49
N ARG A 140 -20.10 13.63 1.65
CA ARG A 140 -19.14 14.73 1.74
C ARG A 140 -17.87 14.37 0.97
N THR A 141 -17.29 15.32 0.27
CA THR A 141 -15.99 15.15 -0.42
C THR A 141 -15.04 16.29 -0.09
N LYS A 142 -13.73 16.07 -0.37
CA LYS A 142 -12.72 17.15 -0.37
C LYS A 142 -13.15 18.28 -1.32
N PRO A 143 -12.65 19.53 -1.12
CA PRO A 143 -12.92 20.63 -2.04
C PRO A 143 -12.66 20.24 -3.50
N TYR A 144 -13.55 20.66 -4.41
CA TYR A 144 -13.53 20.32 -5.84
C TYR A 144 -13.76 18.83 -6.19
N GLY A 145 -14.14 18.01 -5.20
CA GLY A 145 -14.51 16.61 -5.41
C GLY A 145 -13.32 15.71 -5.72
N TYR A 146 -13.60 14.59 -6.38
CA TYR A 146 -12.59 13.68 -6.91
C TYR A 146 -12.83 13.44 -8.40
N ALA A 147 -11.75 13.14 -9.13
CA ALA A 147 -11.80 12.89 -10.56
C ALA A 147 -11.68 11.38 -10.84
N LEU A 148 -12.36 10.95 -11.91
CA LEU A 148 -12.17 9.66 -12.54
C LEU A 148 -11.55 9.89 -13.91
N VAL A 149 -10.35 9.34 -14.15
CA VAL A 149 -9.71 9.34 -15.47
C VAL A 149 -10.05 8.05 -16.19
N ILE A 150 -10.82 8.16 -17.27
CA ILE A 150 -11.55 7.06 -17.89
C ILE A 150 -11.05 6.80 -19.31
N PHE A 151 -10.73 5.54 -19.62
CA PHE A 151 -10.64 5.06 -20.99
C PHE A 151 -11.84 4.15 -21.31
N GLN A 152 -12.58 4.49 -22.37
CA GLN A 152 -13.80 3.79 -22.78
C GLN A 152 -13.49 2.82 -23.93
N SER A 153 -13.21 1.56 -23.60
CA SER A 153 -13.10 0.49 -24.58
C SER A 153 -13.35 -0.86 -23.91
N ILE A 154 -14.38 -1.58 -24.38
CA ILE A 154 -14.67 -2.94 -23.90
C ILE A 154 -13.55 -3.92 -24.27
N ILE A 155 -12.89 -3.70 -25.42
CA ILE A 155 -11.74 -4.51 -25.86
C ILE A 155 -10.61 -4.34 -24.86
N PHE A 156 -10.23 -3.08 -24.58
CA PHE A 156 -9.17 -2.79 -23.63
C PHE A 156 -9.51 -3.24 -22.22
N ARG A 157 -10.76 -3.06 -21.78
CA ARG A 157 -11.22 -3.54 -20.47
C ARG A 157 -10.93 -5.03 -20.27
N ASN A 158 -11.24 -5.84 -21.27
CA ASN A 158 -11.03 -7.28 -21.18
C ASN A 158 -9.54 -7.64 -21.17
N ILE A 159 -8.74 -7.01 -22.02
CA ILE A 159 -7.28 -7.19 -22.05
C ILE A 159 -6.67 -6.78 -20.70
N PHE A 160 -7.02 -5.59 -20.22
CA PHE A 160 -6.55 -5.06 -18.95
C PHE A 160 -6.93 -5.96 -17.78
N ASN A 161 -8.15 -6.50 -17.74
CA ASN A 161 -8.54 -7.46 -16.70
C ASN A 161 -7.69 -8.74 -16.74
N ASN A 162 -7.40 -9.27 -17.94
CA ASN A 162 -6.54 -10.45 -18.08
C ASN A 162 -5.12 -10.17 -17.60
N VAL A 163 -4.55 -9.02 -18.01
CA VAL A 163 -3.22 -8.58 -17.56
C VAL A 163 -3.20 -8.34 -16.06
N PHE A 164 -4.20 -7.65 -15.51
CA PHE A 164 -4.34 -7.39 -14.08
C PHE A 164 -4.40 -8.70 -13.28
N ASN A 165 -5.24 -9.66 -13.68
CA ASN A 165 -5.34 -10.94 -13.00
C ASN A 165 -4.04 -11.73 -13.07
N TYR A 166 -3.37 -11.75 -14.22
CA TYR A 166 -2.07 -12.38 -14.37
C TYR A 166 -1.04 -11.76 -13.43
N ILE A 167 -0.91 -10.44 -13.42
CA ILE A 167 0.04 -9.75 -12.53
C ILE A 167 -0.29 -10.04 -11.08
N VAL A 168 -1.56 -9.92 -10.66
CA VAL A 168 -2.00 -10.23 -9.30
C VAL A 168 -1.64 -11.67 -8.90
N SER A 169 -1.71 -12.63 -9.82
CA SER A 169 -1.37 -14.03 -9.57
C SER A 169 0.11 -14.33 -9.38
N ILE A 170 1.00 -13.39 -9.74
CA ILE A 170 2.46 -13.58 -9.64
C ILE A 170 3.14 -12.60 -8.67
N ILE A 171 2.40 -11.68 -8.02
CA ILE A 171 3.00 -10.66 -7.13
C ILE A 171 3.75 -11.31 -5.97
N ASP A 172 3.21 -12.37 -5.38
CA ASP A 172 3.79 -13.05 -4.21
C ASP A 172 5.07 -13.83 -4.52
N SER A 173 5.40 -14.04 -5.80
CA SER A 173 6.62 -14.71 -6.25
C SER A 173 7.87 -13.82 -6.21
N ASN A 174 7.72 -12.49 -6.08
CA ASN A 174 8.83 -11.56 -6.17
C ASN A 174 8.71 -10.43 -5.14
N GLU A 175 9.69 -10.34 -4.23
CA GLU A 175 9.69 -9.34 -3.14
C GLU A 175 9.59 -7.89 -3.65
N ASN A 176 10.19 -7.55 -4.80
CA ASN A 176 10.09 -6.21 -5.38
C ASN A 176 8.68 -5.93 -5.91
N PHE A 177 8.03 -6.92 -6.52
CA PHE A 177 6.63 -6.77 -6.94
C PHE A 177 5.71 -6.57 -5.75
N ILE A 178 5.96 -7.28 -4.65
CA ILE A 178 5.20 -7.09 -3.40
C ILE A 178 5.33 -5.63 -2.92
N LYS A 179 6.55 -5.09 -2.84
CA LYS A 179 6.80 -3.71 -2.40
C LYS A 179 6.07 -2.70 -3.27
N TRP A 180 6.28 -2.76 -4.59
CA TRP A 180 5.66 -1.84 -5.54
C TRP A 180 4.14 -1.93 -5.51
N PHE A 181 3.59 -3.14 -5.45
CA PHE A 181 2.14 -3.34 -5.36
C PHE A 181 1.56 -2.78 -4.06
N LEU A 182 2.18 -3.06 -2.91
CA LEU A 182 1.72 -2.57 -1.62
C LEU A 182 1.83 -1.04 -1.51
N LYS A 183 2.85 -0.44 -2.12
CA LYS A 183 3.03 1.01 -2.22
C LYS A 183 1.88 1.66 -3.01
N GLY A 184 1.53 1.10 -4.17
CA GLY A 184 0.34 1.49 -4.93
C GLY A 184 -0.97 1.31 -4.17
N LEU A 185 -1.15 0.15 -3.55
CA LEU A 185 -2.35 -0.17 -2.78
C LEU A 185 -2.53 0.75 -1.57
N PHE A 186 -1.44 1.06 -0.86
CA PHE A 186 -1.47 1.99 0.26
C PHE A 186 -1.78 3.41 -0.20
N ALA A 187 -1.25 3.84 -1.35
CA ALA A 187 -1.58 5.14 -1.92
C ALA A 187 -3.09 5.28 -2.23
N ALA A 188 -3.76 4.20 -2.66
CA ALA A 188 -5.21 4.17 -2.82
C ALA A 188 -5.94 4.12 -1.45
N GLU A 189 -5.77 3.05 -0.69
CA GLU A 189 -6.66 2.67 0.43
C GLU A 189 -6.05 2.87 1.82
N GLY A 190 -4.78 3.25 1.87
CA GLY A 190 -4.03 3.40 3.10
C GLY A 190 -4.46 4.61 3.93
N HIS A 191 -4.35 4.49 5.24
CA HIS A 191 -4.53 5.57 6.20
C HIS A 191 -3.43 5.53 7.25
N VAL A 192 -2.97 6.69 7.69
CA VAL A 192 -2.02 6.86 8.79
C VAL A 192 -2.76 7.52 9.93
N GLU A 193 -3.03 6.77 10.99
CA GLU A 193 -3.62 7.33 12.19
C GLU A 193 -2.53 7.92 13.09
N ILE A 194 -2.74 9.17 13.50
CA ILE A 194 -1.81 9.95 14.31
C ILE A 194 -2.44 10.19 15.68
N LYS A 195 -1.67 10.01 16.76
CA LYS A 195 -2.08 10.33 18.13
C LYS A 195 -1.98 11.83 18.41
N ASP A 196 -2.55 12.28 19.52
CA ASP A 196 -2.45 13.67 20.00
C ASP A 196 -0.99 14.16 20.17
N ASN A 197 -0.07 13.26 20.49
CA ASN A 197 1.37 13.58 20.59
C ASN A 197 2.09 13.56 19.23
N ASN A 198 1.37 13.61 18.11
CA ASN A 198 1.86 13.54 16.73
C ASN A 198 2.59 12.24 16.34
N SER A 199 2.60 11.20 17.18
CA SER A 199 3.19 9.90 16.82
C SER A 199 2.20 8.99 16.07
N ILE A 200 2.71 8.02 15.31
CA ILE A 200 1.87 7.06 14.60
C ILE A 200 1.17 6.16 15.62
N GLN A 201 -0.16 6.11 15.58
CA GLN A 201 -0.95 5.14 16.35
C GLN A 201 -0.98 3.79 15.63
N TYR A 202 -1.46 3.82 14.38
CA TYR A 202 -1.53 2.66 13.51
C TYR A 202 -1.57 3.10 12.05
N ILE A 203 -1.25 2.16 11.16
CA ILE A 203 -1.46 2.28 9.73
C ILE A 203 -2.56 1.29 9.37
N SER A 204 -3.53 1.68 8.56
CA SER A 204 -4.60 0.78 8.13
C SER A 204 -4.82 0.80 6.62
N LEU A 205 -5.31 -0.32 6.09
CA LEU A 205 -5.82 -0.43 4.73
C LEU A 205 -7.26 -0.93 4.80
N THR A 206 -8.20 -0.13 4.32
CA THR A 206 -9.63 -0.45 4.34
C THR A 206 -9.97 -1.52 3.29
N SER A 207 -10.71 -2.54 3.70
CA SER A 207 -11.28 -3.53 2.80
C SER A 207 -12.39 -4.33 3.48
N SER A 208 -13.61 -4.25 2.96
CA SER A 208 -14.75 -5.05 3.46
C SER A 208 -14.66 -6.53 3.08
N GLU A 209 -13.93 -6.87 2.02
CA GLU A 209 -13.83 -8.22 1.48
C GLU A 209 -12.78 -9.08 2.21
N ARG A 210 -13.20 -10.17 2.86
CA ARG A 210 -12.30 -11.04 3.64
C ARG A 210 -11.18 -11.66 2.80
N LYS A 211 -11.48 -12.16 1.60
CA LYS A 211 -10.47 -12.76 0.70
C LYS A 211 -9.38 -11.76 0.35
N ARG A 212 -9.77 -10.52 0.03
CA ARG A 212 -8.86 -9.39 -0.21
C ARG A 212 -7.98 -9.10 1.01
N ARG A 213 -8.57 -9.08 2.22
CA ARG A 213 -7.79 -8.88 3.45
C ARG A 213 -6.75 -9.97 3.69
N ILE A 214 -7.10 -11.23 3.44
CA ILE A 214 -6.17 -12.37 3.58
C ILE A 214 -5.03 -12.24 2.58
N PHE A 215 -5.33 -11.96 1.31
CA PHE A 215 -4.32 -11.78 0.27
C PHE A 215 -3.31 -10.68 0.62
N ILE A 216 -3.80 -9.46 0.90
CA ILE A 216 -2.92 -8.33 1.25
C ILE A 216 -2.13 -8.62 2.54
N GLY A 217 -2.76 -9.27 3.51
CA GLY A 217 -2.08 -9.70 4.73
C GLY A 217 -0.90 -10.64 4.45
N ASN A 218 -1.10 -11.64 3.60
CA ASN A 218 -0.01 -12.54 3.20
C ASN A 218 1.14 -11.78 2.53
N LEU A 219 0.85 -10.77 1.70
CA LEU A 219 1.87 -9.91 1.10
C LEU A 219 2.69 -9.16 2.16
N PHE A 220 2.03 -8.54 3.17
CA PHE A 220 2.75 -7.90 4.28
C PHE A 220 3.63 -8.88 5.05
N LYS A 221 3.13 -10.09 5.31
CA LYS A 221 3.88 -11.15 5.99
C LYS A 221 5.15 -11.52 5.21
N LEU A 222 5.08 -11.63 3.89
CA LEU A 222 6.21 -11.97 3.02
C LEU A 222 7.34 -10.91 3.08
N ILE A 223 7.00 -9.64 3.33
CA ILE A 223 8.00 -8.57 3.54
C ILE A 223 8.30 -8.32 5.03
N GLY A 224 7.91 -9.25 5.91
CA GLY A 224 8.21 -9.20 7.35
C GLY A 224 7.36 -8.21 8.16
N ILE A 225 6.37 -7.54 7.55
CA ILE A 225 5.46 -6.62 8.24
C ILE A 225 4.33 -7.41 8.89
N LYS A 226 4.19 -7.25 10.19
CA LYS A 226 3.12 -7.89 10.96
C LYS A 226 1.87 -7.04 10.92
N TYR A 227 0.74 -7.71 10.83
CA TYR A 227 -0.56 -7.07 10.78
C TYR A 227 -1.55 -7.87 11.62
N TYR A 228 -2.68 -7.23 11.92
CA TYR A 228 -3.90 -7.92 12.32
C TYR A 228 -5.04 -7.46 11.41
N THR A 229 -6.10 -8.25 11.36
CA THR A 229 -7.29 -7.93 10.57
C THR A 229 -8.50 -7.79 11.47
N ASN A 230 -9.32 -6.80 11.20
CA ASN A 230 -10.69 -6.75 11.71
C ASN A 230 -11.68 -6.97 10.54
N ILE A 231 -12.97 -6.66 10.75
CA ILE A 231 -14.03 -6.87 9.75
C ILE A 231 -13.86 -5.94 8.53
N GLN A 232 -13.23 -4.78 8.72
CA GLN A 232 -13.22 -3.70 7.73
C GLN A 232 -11.81 -3.30 7.26
N ALA A 233 -10.75 -3.75 7.92
CA ALA A 233 -9.40 -3.28 7.66
C ALA A 233 -8.32 -4.31 8.02
N ILE A 234 -7.17 -4.11 7.38
CA ILE A 234 -5.87 -4.60 7.83
C ILE A 234 -5.23 -3.47 8.62
N VAL A 235 -4.68 -3.78 9.79
CA VAL A 235 -4.06 -2.79 10.66
C VAL A 235 -2.66 -3.22 11.04
N ILE A 236 -1.74 -2.28 10.91
CA ILE A 236 -0.31 -2.42 11.19
C ILE A 236 0.01 -1.49 12.36
N THR A 237 0.62 -2.04 13.39
CA THR A 237 1.00 -1.30 14.61
C THR A 237 2.43 -1.63 15.00
N GLY A 238 3.00 -0.78 15.85
CA GLY A 238 4.30 -1.03 16.45
C GLY A 238 5.45 -0.49 15.61
N TYR A 239 6.42 0.08 16.32
CA TYR A 239 7.53 0.82 15.71
C TYR A 239 8.34 0.02 14.68
N LEU A 240 8.61 -1.26 14.97
CA LEU A 240 9.39 -2.13 14.06
C LEU A 240 8.68 -2.35 12.71
N ASN A 241 7.35 -2.42 12.72
CA ASN A 241 6.59 -2.47 11.47
C ASN A 241 6.66 -1.15 10.73
N PHE A 242 6.62 -0.01 11.44
CA PHE A 242 6.77 1.31 10.83
C PHE A 242 8.17 1.52 10.25
N GLU A 243 9.23 1.00 10.88
CA GLU A 243 10.59 1.00 10.29
C GLU A 243 10.64 0.18 9.00
N LEU A 244 10.00 -0.98 8.94
CA LEU A 244 9.90 -1.75 7.70
C LEU A 244 9.05 -1.00 6.65
N PHE A 245 7.97 -0.36 7.07
CA PHE A 245 7.12 0.45 6.21
C PHE A 245 7.89 1.62 5.58
N GLU A 246 8.73 2.29 6.37
CA GLU A 246 9.67 3.32 5.92
C GLU A 246 10.76 2.74 5.01
N LYS A 247 11.39 1.62 5.41
CA LYS A 247 12.42 0.93 4.61
C LYS A 247 11.94 0.61 3.19
N PHE A 248 10.68 0.22 3.04
CA PHE A 248 10.08 -0.11 1.75
C PHE A 248 9.39 1.08 1.07
N ASN A 249 9.46 2.28 1.65
CA ASN A 249 8.88 3.52 1.12
C ASN A 249 7.38 3.36 0.74
N LEU A 250 6.61 2.63 1.56
CA LEU A 250 5.23 2.27 1.19
C LEU A 250 4.27 3.47 1.17
N SER A 251 4.59 4.58 1.85
CA SER A 251 3.80 5.82 1.84
C SER A 251 4.11 6.78 0.68
N GLU A 252 5.16 6.51 -0.09
CA GLU A 252 5.82 7.50 -0.96
C GLU A 252 4.90 8.12 -2.02
N LEU A 253 3.99 7.33 -2.61
CA LEU A 253 3.26 7.75 -3.80
C LEU A 253 2.18 8.82 -3.53
N HIS A 254 1.59 8.85 -2.34
CA HIS A 254 0.54 9.82 -2.03
C HIS A 254 1.10 10.93 -1.13
N PRO A 255 1.19 12.19 -1.60
CA PRO A 255 1.87 13.27 -0.88
C PRO A 255 1.37 13.50 0.56
N ASP A 256 0.04 13.52 0.75
CA ASP A 256 -0.54 13.70 2.09
C ASP A 256 -0.19 12.54 3.03
N LYS A 257 -0.26 11.29 2.55
CA LYS A 257 0.04 10.09 3.35
C LYS A 257 1.53 9.99 3.66
N LYS A 258 2.39 10.33 2.69
CA LYS A 258 3.84 10.46 2.87
C LYS A 258 4.15 11.47 3.98
N ARG A 259 3.61 12.68 3.88
CA ARG A 259 3.83 13.75 4.86
C ARG A 259 3.37 13.34 6.26
N ALA A 260 2.17 12.76 6.37
CA ALA A 260 1.63 12.26 7.62
C ALA A 260 2.55 11.20 8.25
N PHE A 261 2.96 10.21 7.45
CA PHE A 261 3.85 9.15 7.90
C PHE A 261 5.22 9.69 8.34
N GLU A 262 5.90 10.47 7.49
CA GLU A 262 7.25 10.97 7.78
C GLU A 262 7.29 11.88 9.00
N THR A 263 6.33 12.82 9.11
CA THR A 263 6.25 13.74 10.25
C THR A 263 6.05 12.96 11.55
N SER A 264 5.12 12.01 11.56
CA SER A 264 4.84 11.21 12.75
C SER A 264 5.94 10.18 13.07
N MET A 265 6.61 9.65 12.07
CA MET A 265 7.74 8.74 12.24
C MET A 265 8.95 9.46 12.85
N LYS A 266 9.20 10.73 12.46
CA LYS A 266 10.23 11.57 13.10
C LYS A 266 9.96 11.75 14.60
N VAL A 267 8.71 12.06 14.97
CA VAL A 267 8.31 12.20 16.38
C VAL A 267 8.49 10.89 17.15
N MET A 268 8.12 9.76 16.55
CA MET A 268 8.42 8.45 17.13
C MET A 268 9.92 8.28 17.35
N LYS A 269 10.76 8.46 16.32
CA LYS A 269 12.23 8.34 16.43
C LYS A 269 12.83 9.20 17.54
N LEU A 270 12.31 10.41 17.77
CA LEU A 270 12.75 11.30 18.85
C LEU A 270 12.31 10.81 20.24
N SER A 271 11.06 10.37 20.37
CA SER A 271 10.53 9.77 21.62
C SER A 271 11.06 8.36 21.90
N ASN A 272 11.74 7.74 20.93
CA ASN A 272 12.10 6.33 20.90
C ASN A 272 13.31 5.91 21.74
N ARG A 273 13.89 6.77 22.58
CA ARG A 273 15.06 6.40 23.40
C ARG A 273 14.82 5.16 24.29
N ASN A 274 13.57 4.81 24.62
CA ASN A 274 13.22 3.76 25.58
C ASN A 274 12.18 2.70 25.10
N PHE A 275 12.14 2.30 23.81
CA PHE A 275 11.20 1.23 23.40
C PHE A 275 11.66 -0.16 23.85
N PRO A 276 10.83 -0.92 24.62
CA PRO A 276 11.21 -2.23 25.15
C PRO A 276 11.70 -3.21 24.07
N ALA A 277 11.03 -3.26 22.91
CA ALA A 277 11.40 -4.18 21.83
C ALA A 277 12.76 -3.83 21.18
N LEU A 278 13.08 -2.54 21.04
CA LEU A 278 14.40 -2.10 20.54
C LEU A 278 15.49 -2.38 21.57
N SER A 279 15.22 -2.11 22.84
CA SER A 279 16.13 -2.40 23.94
C SER A 279 16.44 -3.91 24.00
N LYS A 280 15.44 -4.78 23.88
CA LYS A 280 15.65 -6.24 23.80
C LYS A 280 16.49 -6.66 22.59
N LYS A 281 16.22 -6.11 21.41
CA LYS A 281 17.02 -6.40 20.20
C LYS A 281 18.48 -5.96 20.38
N LYS A 282 18.73 -4.79 20.96
CA LYS A 282 20.09 -4.31 21.26
C LYS A 282 20.77 -5.17 22.33
N ILE A 283 20.08 -5.52 23.42
CA ILE A 283 20.58 -6.44 24.46
C ILE A 283 21.02 -7.76 23.82
N ILE A 284 20.18 -8.36 22.96
CA ILE A 284 20.53 -9.61 22.28
C ILE A 284 21.77 -9.45 21.39
N LYS A 285 21.86 -8.36 20.60
CA LYS A 285 23.06 -8.10 19.78
C LYS A 285 24.33 -8.00 20.60
N ILE A 286 24.28 -7.34 21.76
CA ILE A 286 25.44 -7.21 22.66
C ILE A 286 25.79 -8.58 23.27
N LEU A 287 24.78 -9.31 23.75
CA LEU A 287 24.97 -10.63 24.35
C LEU A 287 25.43 -11.71 23.34
N LYS A 288 25.28 -11.48 22.03
CA LYS A 288 25.87 -12.33 20.97
C LYS A 288 27.39 -12.23 20.96
N ILE A 289 27.93 -11.09 21.39
CA ILE A 289 29.38 -10.84 21.42
C ILE A 289 29.96 -11.42 22.70
N MET A 290 29.38 -11.08 23.86
CA MET A 290 29.85 -11.59 25.15
C MET A 290 28.76 -11.54 26.24
N PRO A 291 28.83 -12.40 27.27
CA PRO A 291 27.99 -12.30 28.45
C PRO A 291 28.20 -10.97 29.18
N MET A 292 27.13 -10.37 29.70
CA MET A 292 27.19 -9.09 30.41
C MET A 292 26.21 -9.03 31.59
N THR A 293 26.51 -8.17 32.54
CA THR A 293 25.62 -7.80 33.64
C THR A 293 24.62 -6.73 33.20
N ARG A 294 23.52 -6.57 33.97
CA ARG A 294 22.54 -5.50 33.70
C ARG A 294 23.15 -4.09 33.73
N PHE A 295 24.23 -3.89 34.49
CA PHE A 295 24.87 -2.60 34.67
C PHE A 295 25.70 -2.25 33.44
N GLU A 296 26.51 -3.19 32.93
CA GLU A 296 27.26 -3.01 31.68
C GLU A 296 26.32 -2.77 30.51
N LEU A 297 25.23 -3.54 30.41
CA LEU A 297 24.19 -3.33 29.40
C LEU A 297 23.54 -1.95 29.52
N SER A 298 23.23 -1.49 30.74
CA SER A 298 22.68 -0.15 31.00
C SER A 298 23.63 0.95 30.55
N THR A 299 24.93 0.83 30.83
CA THR A 299 25.97 1.77 30.39
C THR A 299 26.11 1.79 28.86
N ILE A 300 26.26 0.63 28.22
CA ILE A 300 26.45 0.53 26.76
C ILE A 300 25.21 1.02 26.01
N LEU A 301 24.01 0.70 26.50
CA LEU A 301 22.76 1.09 25.85
C LEU A 301 22.33 2.51 26.19
N ASN A 302 22.98 3.17 27.15
CA ASN A 302 22.54 4.41 27.77
C ASN A 302 21.06 4.35 28.19
N LEU A 303 20.70 3.30 28.92
CA LEU A 303 19.34 3.02 29.39
C LEU A 303 19.32 2.92 30.91
N ASP A 304 18.17 3.24 31.50
CA ASP A 304 17.92 2.99 32.91
C ASP A 304 18.08 1.50 33.28
N LYS A 305 18.65 1.24 34.46
CA LYS A 305 19.00 -0.11 34.92
C LYS A 305 17.76 -0.99 35.12
N ASP A 306 16.65 -0.41 35.54
CA ASP A 306 15.40 -1.15 35.75
C ASP A 306 14.71 -1.44 34.42
N ALA A 307 14.79 -0.51 33.46
CA ALA A 307 14.35 -0.76 32.09
C ALA A 307 15.12 -1.92 31.45
N VAL A 308 16.45 -1.97 31.63
CA VAL A 308 17.29 -3.10 31.17
C VAL A 308 16.91 -4.38 31.89
N PHE A 309 16.75 -4.35 33.22
CA PHE A 309 16.38 -5.52 34.01
C PHE A 309 15.02 -6.10 33.61
N LYS A 310 14.00 -5.26 33.39
CA LYS A 310 12.68 -5.67 32.90
C LYS A 310 12.77 -6.38 31.54
N ASN A 311 13.60 -5.87 30.63
CA ASN A 311 13.83 -6.50 29.33
C ASN A 311 14.58 -7.83 29.45
N LEU A 312 15.61 -7.90 30.30
CA LEU A 312 16.31 -9.15 30.58
C LEU A 312 15.38 -10.22 31.15
N LYS A 313 14.49 -9.85 32.07
CA LYS A 313 13.49 -10.75 32.65
C LYS A 313 12.54 -11.32 31.60
N ASP A 314 12.03 -10.49 30.71
CA ASP A 314 11.18 -10.96 29.62
C ASP A 314 11.92 -11.91 28.66
N LEU A 315 13.18 -11.61 28.34
CA LEU A 315 14.02 -12.47 27.49
C LEU A 315 14.38 -13.80 28.18
N GLU A 316 14.58 -13.79 29.50
CA GLU A 316 14.78 -14.98 30.35
C GLU A 316 13.54 -15.87 30.31
N THR A 317 12.34 -15.31 30.55
CA THR A 317 11.06 -16.02 30.49
C THR A 317 10.81 -16.66 29.12
N LYS A 318 11.28 -16.03 28.04
CA LYS A 318 11.19 -16.55 26.67
C LYS A 318 12.30 -17.56 26.32
N ASN A 319 13.17 -17.88 27.28
CA ASN A 319 14.31 -18.78 27.14
C ASN A 319 15.30 -18.37 26.04
N ILE A 320 15.38 -17.06 25.74
CA ILE A 320 16.31 -16.50 24.75
C ILE A 320 17.68 -16.29 25.40
N ILE A 321 17.68 -15.82 26.64
CA ILE A 321 18.89 -15.62 27.45
C ILE A 321 18.78 -16.43 28.74
N VAL A 322 19.93 -16.73 29.34
CA VAL A 322 20.03 -17.43 30.63
C VAL A 322 21.06 -16.75 31.53
N LYS A 323 20.95 -17.01 32.82
CA LYS A 323 21.96 -16.64 33.81
C LYS A 323 23.19 -17.53 33.64
N SER A 324 24.39 -16.93 33.57
CA SER A 324 25.65 -17.66 33.36
C SER A 324 26.60 -17.67 34.55
N GLY A 325 26.28 -16.94 35.61
CA GLY A 325 27.14 -16.80 36.79
C GLY A 325 26.96 -15.45 37.47
N LYS A 326 27.84 -15.11 38.41
CA LYS A 326 27.83 -13.83 39.11
C LYS A 326 29.24 -13.24 39.20
N ILE A 327 29.35 -11.91 39.18
CA ILE A 327 30.56 -11.17 39.57
C ILE A 327 30.20 -10.37 40.82
N GLY A 328 30.69 -10.82 41.98
CA GLY A 328 30.21 -10.36 43.29
C GLY A 328 28.69 -10.57 43.41
N LEU A 329 27.96 -9.49 43.70
CA LEU A 329 26.49 -9.50 43.78
C LEU A 329 25.77 -9.34 42.42
N ARG A 330 26.52 -9.18 41.32
CA ARG A 330 25.94 -8.85 40.00
C ARG A 330 25.71 -10.10 39.16
N GLN A 331 24.47 -10.27 38.70
CA GLN A 331 24.08 -11.37 37.82
C GLN A 331 24.59 -11.16 36.39
N ILE A 332 25.29 -12.16 35.83
CA ILE A 332 25.71 -12.20 34.42
C ILE A 332 24.64 -12.92 33.60
N TRP A 333 24.38 -12.38 32.41
CA TRP A 333 23.45 -12.89 31.42
C TRP A 333 24.20 -13.30 30.15
N LYS A 334 23.82 -14.41 29.53
CA LYS A 334 24.31 -14.84 28.21
C LYS A 334 23.16 -15.31 27.33
N LEU A 335 23.39 -15.36 26.02
CA LEU A 335 22.44 -16.02 25.11
C LEU A 335 22.38 -17.51 25.36
N ASN A 336 21.16 -18.06 25.39
CA ASN A 336 20.92 -19.50 25.50
C ASN A 336 20.85 -20.15 24.13
N LYS A 337 20.10 -19.54 23.21
CA LYS A 337 20.00 -19.92 21.80
C LYS A 337 20.24 -18.68 20.96
N ILE A 338 20.77 -18.84 19.74
CA ILE A 338 20.76 -17.74 18.75
C ILE A 338 19.31 -17.64 18.25
N PRO A 339 18.52 -16.64 18.66
CA PRO A 339 17.20 -16.48 18.06
C PRO A 339 17.39 -16.15 16.59
N SER A 340 16.58 -16.74 15.71
CA SER A 340 16.36 -16.14 14.39
C SER A 340 15.89 -14.71 14.61
N ASP A 341 16.37 -13.76 13.81
CA ASP A 341 16.03 -12.34 13.99
C ASP A 341 14.50 -12.10 13.96
N GLU A 342 13.73 -13.05 13.43
CA GLU A 342 12.26 -13.08 13.43
C GLU A 342 11.62 -13.36 14.81
N PHE A 343 12.27 -14.14 15.68
CA PHE A 343 11.68 -14.61 16.94
C PHE A 343 11.54 -13.50 17.99
N ILE A 344 12.52 -12.58 18.03
CA ILE A 344 12.53 -11.42 18.94
C ILE A 344 11.34 -10.49 18.66
N LEU A 345 10.92 -10.42 17.40
CA LEU A 345 9.84 -9.55 16.95
C LEU A 345 8.45 -10.15 17.19
N ALA A 346 8.33 -11.45 17.52
CA ALA A 346 7.06 -12.21 17.42
C ALA A 346 6.23 -12.28 18.71
N LYS A 347 6.85 -12.09 19.89
CA LYS A 347 6.17 -12.25 21.19
C LYS A 347 6.03 -10.96 22.01
N ASP A 348 6.48 -9.82 21.51
CA ASP A 348 6.28 -8.52 22.17
C ASP A 348 4.93 -7.92 21.78
N ASP A 349 3.94 -8.61 22.32
CA ASP A 349 2.58 -8.27 22.64
C ASP A 349 2.12 -6.81 22.48
N TYR A 350 1.19 -6.62 21.55
CA TYR A 350 0.21 -5.53 21.54
C TYR A 350 -1.21 -6.12 21.38
N ARG A 351 -1.42 -7.41 21.73
CA ARG A 351 -2.69 -8.12 21.51
C ARG A 351 -3.72 -7.85 22.61
N GLU A 352 -3.32 -7.45 23.82
CA GLU A 352 -4.29 -7.19 24.90
C GLU A 352 -4.83 -5.73 24.91
N LYS A 353 -3.96 -4.71 24.79
CA LYS A 353 -4.39 -3.30 24.97
C LYS A 353 -5.08 -2.68 23.74
N CYS A 354 -4.72 -3.08 22.52
CA CYS A 354 -5.42 -2.58 21.33
C CYS A 354 -6.83 -3.14 21.19
N ARG A 355 -7.10 -4.38 21.63
CA ARG A 355 -8.44 -4.97 21.56
C ARG A 355 -9.47 -4.18 22.39
N ILE A 356 -9.06 -3.70 23.56
CA ILE A 356 -9.95 -3.01 24.51
C ILE A 356 -10.19 -1.54 24.12
N ASN A 357 -9.19 -0.83 23.62
CA ASN A 357 -9.36 0.58 23.21
C ASN A 357 -9.97 0.75 21.81
N PHE A 358 -9.75 -0.20 20.88
CA PHE A 358 -10.31 -0.11 19.53
C PHE A 358 -11.81 -0.46 19.49
N ALA A 359 -12.28 -1.33 20.38
CA ALA A 359 -13.71 -1.63 20.53
C ALA A 359 -14.52 -0.45 21.11
N LYS A 360 -13.87 0.46 21.84
CA LYS A 360 -14.51 1.68 22.38
C LYS A 360 -14.62 2.81 21.34
N ASN A 361 -13.70 2.89 20.39
CA ASN A 361 -13.65 3.97 19.40
C ASN A 361 -14.31 3.64 18.04
N LEU A 362 -14.93 2.46 17.90
CA LEU A 362 -15.69 2.05 16.71
C LEU A 362 -17.21 2.12 16.89
N ARG A 363 -17.70 2.80 17.95
CA ARG A 363 -19.10 3.23 18.00
C ARG A 363 -19.26 4.52 17.17
N PHE A 364 -19.37 4.35 15.86
CA PHE A 364 -19.98 5.32 14.95
C PHE A 364 -21.10 4.64 14.17
#